data_AF-A0A7K3NQU3-F1
#
_entry.id   AF-A0A7K3NQU3-F1
#
_cell.length_a   1.000
_cell.length_b   1.000
_cell.length_c   1.000
_cell.angle_alpha   90.00
_cell.angle_beta   90.00
_cell.angle_gamma   90.00
#
_symmetry.space_group_name_H-M   'P 1'
#
loop_
_entity.id
_entity.type
_entity.pdbx_description
1 polymer ?
#
loop_
_entity_poly.entity_id
_entity_poly.type
_entity_poly.pdbx_seq_one_letter_code
_entity_poly.pdbx_strand_id
1 'polypeptide(L)'
;MKALWKKMIVAVTAMFLLMPMAAFAAGGGGAGIVIVADTRKLSGIMAWWSNLYNESHLYFTILTIIIIPTVGVIFGVLADIVMHFVGIDLKSRDLAEH
;
A
#
# COMPACT_ATOMS: atom_id res chain seq x y z
N MET A 1 -4.21 43.72 -21.08
CA MET A 1 -4.25 42.36 -21.69
C MET A 1 -3.43 41.31 -20.94
N LYS A 2 -2.15 41.54 -20.59
CA LYS A 2 -1.33 40.55 -19.85
C LYS A 2 -1.89 40.16 -18.46
N ALA A 3 -2.49 41.10 -17.74
CA ALA A 3 -3.11 40.83 -16.44
C ALA A 3 -4.39 39.97 -16.53
N LEU A 4 -5.18 40.16 -17.60
CA LEU A 4 -6.37 39.35 -17.86
C LEU A 4 -5.98 37.90 -18.18
N TRP A 5 -4.91 37.73 -18.95
CA TRP A 5 -4.40 36.42 -19.33
C TRP A 5 -3.79 35.66 -18.14
N LYS A 6 -3.06 36.36 -17.25
CA LYS A 6 -2.59 35.77 -15.99
C LYS A 6 -3.75 35.33 -15.08
N LYS A 7 -4.81 36.14 -14.96
CA LYS A 7 -6.01 35.78 -14.19
C LYS A 7 -6.73 34.56 -14.78
N MET A 8 -6.83 34.47 -16.10
CA MET A 8 -7.39 33.30 -16.78
C MET A 8 -6.55 32.04 -16.55
N ILE A 9 -5.23 32.14 -16.66
CA ILE A 9 -4.34 30.99 -16.42
C ILE A 9 -4.52 30.50 -14.98
N VAL A 10 -4.46 31.38 -13.98
CA VAL A 10 -4.65 31.02 -12.57
C VAL A 10 -6.03 30.40 -12.30
N ALA A 11 -7.09 30.92 -12.92
CA ALA A 11 -8.43 30.36 -12.79
C ALA A 11 -8.52 28.94 -13.37
N VAL A 12 -7.89 28.71 -14.53
CA VAL A 12 -7.83 27.39 -15.16
C VAL A 12 -7.00 26.43 -14.32
N THR A 13 -5.83 26.82 -13.82
CA THR A 13 -5.02 25.94 -12.95
C THR A 13 -5.74 25.62 -11.65
N ALA A 14 -6.42 26.59 -11.03
CA ALA A 14 -7.22 26.36 -9.83
C ALA A 14 -8.37 25.39 -10.09
N MET A 15 -9.02 25.49 -11.25
CA MET A 15 -10.07 24.56 -11.67
C MET A 15 -9.52 23.14 -11.85
N PHE A 16 -8.35 22.98 -12.48
CA PHE A 16 -7.68 21.67 -12.59
C PHE A 16 -7.27 21.09 -11.23
N LEU A 17 -6.80 21.94 -10.30
CA LEU A 17 -6.41 21.50 -8.97
C LEU A 17 -7.61 21.09 -8.10
N LEU A 18 -8.78 21.70 -8.33
CA LEU A 18 -10.01 21.45 -7.57
C LEU A 18 -10.92 20.41 -8.23
N MET A 19 -10.67 20.01 -9.48
CA MET A 19 -11.41 18.93 -10.15
C MET A 19 -11.44 17.59 -9.38
N PRO A 20 -10.36 17.17 -8.68
CA PRO A 20 -10.41 15.98 -7.83
C PRO A 20 -11.45 16.09 -6.71
N MET A 21 -11.67 17.29 -6.15
CA MET A 21 -12.70 17.50 -5.13
C MET A 21 -14.10 17.31 -5.71
N ALA A 22 -14.32 17.74 -6.96
CA ALA A 22 -15.57 17.47 -7.66
C ALA A 22 -15.73 15.97 -7.99
N ALA A 23 -14.65 15.24 -8.28
CA ALA A 23 -14.69 13.78 -8.45
C ALA A 23 -15.02 13.05 -7.14
N PHE A 24 -14.44 13.50 -6.01
CA PHE A 24 -14.80 12.99 -4.68
C PHE A 24 -16.24 13.34 -4.27
N ALA A 25 -16.78 14.48 -4.73
CA ALA A 25 -18.17 14.87 -4.46
C ALA A 25 -19.19 14.25 -5.43
N ALA A 26 -18.80 13.96 -6.67
CA ALA A 26 -19.62 13.32 -7.72
C ALA A 26 -19.63 11.80 -7.62
N GLY A 27 -18.65 11.20 -6.94
CA GLY A 27 -18.81 9.90 -6.28
C GLY A 27 -19.74 10.04 -5.08
N GLY A 28 -20.95 10.58 -5.33
CA GLY A 28 -21.91 11.06 -4.36
C GLY A 28 -22.00 10.13 -3.18
N GLY A 29 -22.26 10.69 -1.99
CA GLY A 29 -22.44 10.01 -0.70
C GLY A 29 -23.46 8.87 -0.79
N GLY A 30 -23.06 7.82 -1.48
CA GLY A 30 -23.84 6.69 -1.88
C GLY A 30 -23.69 5.73 -0.74
N ALA A 31 -24.79 5.62 0.03
CA ALA A 31 -25.08 4.60 1.02
C ALA A 31 -23.84 3.77 1.35
N GLY A 32 -23.10 4.18 2.39
CA GLY A 32 -21.78 3.65 2.71
C GLY A 32 -21.72 2.18 2.37
N ILE A 33 -21.05 1.84 1.27
CA ILE A 33 -20.94 0.46 0.80
C ILE A 33 -20.30 -0.24 1.99
N VAL A 34 -21.11 -1.01 2.72
CA VAL A 34 -20.62 -1.73 3.89
C VAL A 34 -19.80 -2.86 3.31
N ILE A 35 -18.52 -2.59 3.04
CA ILE A 35 -17.57 -3.58 2.58
C ILE A 35 -17.28 -4.42 3.81
N VAL A 36 -18.07 -5.49 3.97
CA VAL A 36 -17.90 -6.50 5.02
C VAL A 36 -17.28 -7.72 4.38
N ALA A 37 -16.20 -8.22 4.94
CA ALA A 37 -15.65 -9.51 4.58
C ALA A 37 -16.64 -10.62 4.99
N ASP A 38 -17.00 -11.49 4.05
CA ASP A 38 -17.85 -12.65 4.35
C ASP A 38 -17.08 -13.69 5.17
N THR A 39 -17.40 -13.80 6.45
CA THR A 39 -16.72 -14.67 7.42
C THR A 39 -17.41 -16.02 7.61
N ARG A 40 -18.52 -16.29 6.91
CA ARG A 40 -19.39 -17.46 7.18
C ARG A 40 -18.75 -18.82 6.91
N LYS A 41 -17.76 -18.87 6.03
CA LYS A 41 -17.03 -20.10 5.66
C LYS A 41 -15.55 -20.06 6.07
N LEU A 42 -15.13 -19.02 6.78
CA LEU A 42 -13.75 -18.85 7.19
C LEU A 42 -13.57 -19.45 8.60
N SER A 43 -12.45 -20.14 8.80
CA SER A 43 -12.06 -20.68 10.11
C SER A 43 -10.61 -20.34 10.44
N GLY A 44 -10.28 -20.29 11.73
CA GLY A 44 -8.91 -20.06 12.20
C GLY A 44 -8.40 -18.66 11.89
N ILE A 45 -7.16 -18.57 11.42
CA ILE A 45 -6.46 -17.28 11.19
C ILE A 45 -7.18 -16.44 10.12
N MET A 46 -7.75 -17.06 9.09
CA MET A 46 -8.51 -16.32 8.07
C MET A 46 -9.80 -15.71 8.64
N ALA A 47 -10.50 -16.42 9.51
CA ALA A 47 -11.68 -15.88 10.19
C ALA A 47 -11.32 -14.71 11.10
N TRP A 48 -10.23 -14.85 11.86
CA TRP A 48 -9.72 -13.79 12.72
C TRP A 48 -9.32 -12.55 11.92
N TRP A 49 -8.58 -12.73 10.83
CA TRP A 49 -8.12 -11.64 9.95
C TRP A 49 -9.30 -10.90 9.29
N SER A 50 -10.30 -11.64 8.81
CA SER A 50 -11.50 -11.06 8.22
C SER A 50 -12.41 -10.39 9.26
N ASN A 51 -12.49 -10.91 10.48
CA ASN A 51 -13.21 -10.25 11.57
C ASN A 51 -12.50 -8.94 11.99
N LEU A 52 -11.17 -8.92 12.04
CA LEU A 52 -10.41 -7.71 12.34
C LEU A 52 -10.67 -6.59 11.32
N TYR A 53 -10.79 -6.95 10.04
CA TYR A 53 -11.18 -6.01 8.98
C TYR A 53 -12.59 -5.44 9.21
N ASN A 54 -13.54 -6.31 9.57
CA ASN A 54 -14.94 -5.93 9.80
C ASN A 54 -15.13 -5.05 11.05
N GLU A 55 -14.36 -5.30 12.11
CA GLU A 55 -14.45 -4.53 13.36
C GLU A 55 -13.75 -3.16 13.24
N SER A 56 -12.57 -3.11 12.63
CA SER A 56 -11.84 -1.85 12.44
C SER A 56 -10.82 -1.90 11.31
N HIS A 57 -11.15 -1.19 10.23
CA HIS A 57 -10.26 -0.94 9.11
C HIS A 57 -8.94 -0.26 9.51
N LEU A 58 -8.94 0.58 10.55
CA LEU A 58 -7.72 1.25 11.03
C LEU A 58 -6.76 0.25 11.68
N TYR A 59 -7.25 -0.59 12.60
CA TYR A 59 -6.41 -1.61 13.22
C TYR A 59 -5.90 -2.62 12.19
N PHE A 60 -6.75 -3.04 11.27
CA PHE A 60 -6.37 -3.88 10.15
C PHE A 60 -5.25 -3.27 9.30
N THR A 61 -5.36 -1.98 8.96
CA THR A 61 -4.37 -1.28 8.14
C THR A 61 -3.02 -1.18 8.85
N ILE A 62 -3.01 -0.76 10.12
CA ILE A 62 -1.77 -0.66 10.91
C ILE A 62 -1.10 -2.02 11.02
N LEU A 63 -1.87 -3.05 11.34
CA LEU A 63 -1.37 -4.42 11.47
C LEU A 63 -0.78 -4.94 10.15
N THR A 64 -1.44 -4.68 9.04
CA THR A 64 -0.96 -5.08 7.69
C THR A 64 0.30 -4.34 7.27
N ILE A 65 0.37 -3.03 7.52
CA ILE A 65 1.55 -2.19 7.22
C ILE A 65 2.78 -2.65 7.99
N ILE A 66 2.63 -3.21 9.18
CA ILE A 66 3.74 -3.78 9.95
C ILE A 66 4.09 -5.19 9.45
N ILE A 67 3.09 -6.05 9.27
CA ILE A 67 3.31 -7.46 8.94
C ILE A 67 4.03 -7.63 7.59
N ILE A 68 3.61 -6.92 6.54
CA ILE A 68 4.19 -7.06 5.20
C ILE A 68 5.72 -6.82 5.19
N PRO A 69 6.25 -5.67 5.65
CA PRO A 69 7.70 -5.46 5.67
C PRO A 69 8.41 -6.38 6.65
N THR A 70 7.82 -6.70 7.81
CA THR A 70 8.44 -7.65 8.76
C THR A 70 8.63 -9.03 8.13
N VAL A 71 7.60 -9.57 7.47
CA VAL A 71 7.69 -10.85 6.76
C VAL A 71 8.68 -10.78 5.60
N GLY A 72 8.71 -9.66 4.86
CA GLY A 72 9.69 -9.43 3.80
C GLY A 72 11.14 -9.46 4.31
N VAL A 73 11.43 -8.81 5.43
CA VAL A 73 12.76 -8.84 6.06
C VAL A 73 13.11 -10.24 6.55
N ILE A 74 12.16 -10.95 7.18
CA ILE A 74 12.37 -12.33 7.62
C ILE A 74 12.74 -13.24 6.43
N PHE A 75 12.00 -13.16 5.32
CA PHE A 75 12.32 -13.94 4.13
C PHE A 75 13.63 -13.53 3.47
N GLY A 76 13.96 -12.23 3.45
CA GLY A 76 15.25 -11.75 2.96
C GLY A 76 16.42 -12.33 3.76
N VAL A 77 16.35 -12.25 5.10
CA VAL A 77 17.37 -12.83 5.98
C VAL A 77 17.46 -14.35 5.85
N LEU A 78 16.33 -15.04 5.73
CA LEU A 78 16.32 -16.48 5.49
C LEU A 78 16.95 -16.83 4.15
N ALA A 79 16.69 -16.05 3.09
CA ALA A 79 17.32 -16.25 1.79
C ALA A 79 18.84 -16.02 1.88
N ASP A 80 19.30 -14.99 2.58
CA ASP A 80 20.73 -14.73 2.81
C ASP A 80 21.41 -15.91 3.51
N ILE A 81 20.75 -16.48 4.54
CA ILE A 81 21.24 -17.67 5.24
C ILE A 81 21.32 -18.87 4.30
N VAL A 82 20.29 -19.12 3.50
CA VAL A 82 20.28 -20.24 2.53
C VAL A 82 21.37 -20.06 1.47
N MET A 83 21.57 -18.85 0.94
CA MET A 83 22.63 -18.55 -0.02
C MET A 83 24.02 -18.80 0.57
N HIS A 84 24.23 -18.45 1.84
CA HIS A 84 25.45 -18.78 2.57
C HIS A 84 25.64 -20.31 2.72
N PHE A 85 24.58 -21.07 3.01
CA PHE A 85 24.67 -22.54 3.11
C PHE A 85 24.95 -23.24 1.78
N VAL A 86 24.43 -22.72 0.66
CA VAL A 86 24.59 -23.32 -0.68
C VAL A 86 25.96 -22.96 -1.30
N GLY A 87 26.71 -22.03 -0.71
CA GLY A 87 28.05 -21.67 -1.18
C GLY A 87 28.07 -20.75 -2.41
N ILE A 88 26.93 -20.14 -2.76
CA ILE A 88 26.87 -18.99 -3.69
C ILE A 88 27.11 -17.71 -2.87
N ASP A 89 28.08 -17.75 -1.97
CA ASP A 89 28.46 -16.57 -1.20
C ASP A 89 29.50 -15.78 -2.00
N LEU A 90 29.06 -14.72 -2.67
CA LEU A 90 29.92 -13.81 -3.45
C LEU A 90 30.81 -12.92 -2.55
N LYS A 91 30.84 -13.18 -1.24
CA LYS A 91 31.59 -12.41 -0.25
C LYS A 91 33.10 -12.61 -0.36
N SER A 92 33.57 -13.75 -0.85
CA SER A 92 34.99 -13.97 -1.17
C SER A 92 35.28 -13.57 -2.62
N ARG A 93 35.35 -12.27 -2.87
CA ARG A 93 35.79 -11.65 -4.13
C ARG A 93 37.31 -11.71 -4.30
N ASP A 94 37.90 -12.88 -4.04
CA ASP A 94 39.37 -13.09 -4.02
C ASP A 94 39.90 -13.74 -5.31
N LEU A 95 39.06 -13.94 -6.33
CA LEU A 95 39.41 -14.69 -7.55
C LEU A 95 39.06 -13.98 -8.86
N ALA A 96 38.72 -12.68 -8.84
CA ALA A 96 38.26 -11.95 -10.02
C ALA A 96 39.13 -10.74 -10.43
N GLU A 97 40.36 -10.64 -9.91
CA GLU A 97 41.38 -9.72 -10.43
C GLU A 97 42.75 -10.42 -10.49
N HIS A 98 42.94 -11.21 -11.55
CA HIS A 98 44.23 -11.50 -12.16
C HIS A 98 44.06 -11.50 -13.68
#